data_AF-A0A534JSY5-F1
#
_entry.id   AF-A0A534JSY5-F1
#
_cell.length_a   1.000
_cell.length_b   1.000
_cell.length_c   1.000
_cell.angle_alpha   90.00
_cell.angle_beta   90.00
_cell.angle_gamma   90.00
#
_symmetry.space_group_name_H-M   'P 1'
#
loop_
_entity.id
_entity.type
_entity.pdbx_description
1 polymer ?
#
loop_
_entity_poly.entity_id
_entity_poly.type
_entity_poly.pdbx_seq_one_letter_code
_entity_poly.pdbx_strand_id
1 'polypeptide(L)'
;MTEKRLLALVAFLIGLVGGLLILVEAANGIQRFSSFGSTVSQLVGVILGVAILLGSLLIYRSKYGSGGILDILLGVVALILQLNSTGGILAIVAGVVGLIASEGSPR
;
A
#
# COMPACT_ATOMS: atom_id res chain seq x y z
N MET A 1 -1.72 -14.48 20.84
CA MET A 1 -2.04 -14.27 19.42
C MET A 1 -1.29 -15.30 18.61
N THR A 2 -1.86 -15.87 17.54
CA THR A 2 -1.12 -16.75 16.64
C THR A 2 -0.11 -15.92 15.84
N GLU A 3 1.11 -16.41 15.61
CA GLU A 3 2.18 -15.70 14.87
C GLU A 3 1.69 -15.13 13.53
N LYS A 4 0.76 -15.83 12.88
CA LYS A 4 0.09 -15.40 11.64
C LYS A 4 -0.69 -14.10 11.78
N ARG A 5 -1.48 -13.97 12.86
CA ARG A 5 -2.24 -12.74 13.12
C ARG A 5 -1.31 -11.57 13.43
N LEU A 6 -0.17 -11.83 14.06
CA LEU A 6 0.85 -10.82 14.30
C LEU A 6 1.47 -10.36 12.98
N LEU A 7 1.89 -11.28 12.11
CA LEU A 7 2.45 -10.95 10.79
C LEU A 7 1.45 -10.17 9.92
N ALA A 8 0.18 -10.59 9.92
CA ALA A 8 -0.87 -9.89 9.20
C ALA A 8 -1.14 -8.49 9.74
N LEU A 9 -1.08 -8.32 11.07
CA LEU A 9 -1.19 -7.00 11.70
C LEU A 9 0.00 -6.12 11.34
N VAL A 10 1.22 -6.66 11.36
CA VAL A 10 2.43 -5.92 10.99
C VAL A 10 2.38 -5.51 9.52
N ALA A 11 2.03 -6.44 8.61
CA ALA A 11 1.83 -6.14 7.19
C ALA A 11 0.80 -5.01 7.01
N PHE A 12 -0.34 -5.11 7.70
CA PHE A 12 -1.36 -4.08 7.66
C PHE A 12 -0.85 -2.72 8.13
N LEU A 13 -0.15 -2.66 9.27
CA LEU A 13 0.37 -1.41 9.81
C LEU A 13 1.41 -0.77 8.88
N ILE A 14 2.31 -1.58 8.31
CA ILE A 14 3.32 -1.10 7.36
C ILE A 14 2.64 -0.55 6.11
N GLY A 15 1.69 -1.29 5.54
CA GLY A 15 0.98 -0.87 4.34
C GLY A 15 0.07 0.33 4.58
N LEU A 16 -0.49 0.45 5.79
CA LEU A 16 -1.23 1.63 6.23
C LEU A 16 -0.34 2.87 6.25
N VAL A 17 0.87 2.76 6.81
CA VAL A 17 1.84 3.86 6.77
C VAL A 17 2.24 4.17 5.32
N GLY A 18 2.51 3.16 4.50
CA GLY A 18 2.87 3.34 3.09
C GLY A 18 1.80 4.05 2.28
N GLY A 19 0.55 3.61 2.39
CA GLY A 19 -0.60 4.22 1.72
C GLY A 19 -0.88 5.65 2.22
N LEU A 20 -0.77 5.90 3.53
CA LEU A 20 -0.94 7.24 4.08
C LEU A 20 0.13 8.22 3.60
N LEU A 21 1.40 7.80 3.47
CA LEU A 21 2.45 8.67 2.94
C LEU A 21 2.16 9.12 1.50
N ILE A 22 1.69 8.19 0.66
CA ILE A 22 1.27 8.51 -0.71
C ILE A 22 0.07 9.48 -0.71
N LEU A 23 -0.91 9.26 0.18
CA LEU A 23 -2.08 10.13 0.31
C LEU A 23 -1.72 11.54 0.78
N VAL A 24 -0.82 11.66 1.75
CA VAL A 24 -0.34 12.96 2.26
C VAL A 24 0.38 13.73 1.15
N GLU A 25 1.26 13.06 0.39
CA GLU A 25 1.95 13.69 -0.74
C GLU A 25 0.97 14.16 -1.81
N ALA A 26 -0.02 13.32 -2.16
CA ALA A 26 -1.05 13.68 -3.10
C ALA A 26 -1.89 14.88 -2.62
N ALA A 27 -2.28 14.90 -1.34
CA ALA A 27 -3.03 16.00 -0.73
C ALA A 27 -2.24 17.32 -0.70
N ASN A 28 -0.94 17.26 -0.38
CA ASN A 28 -0.05 18.41 -0.42
C ASN A 28 0.10 18.96 -1.85
N GLY A 29 0.12 18.07 -2.84
CA GLY A 29 0.09 18.45 -4.25
C GLY A 29 -1.18 19.22 -4.61
N ILE A 30 -2.35 18.72 -4.18
CA ILE A 30 -3.66 19.33 -4.45
C ILE A 30 -3.72 20.76 -3.91
N GLN A 31 -3.15 21.05 -2.74
CA GLN A 31 -3.10 22.41 -2.21
C GLN A 31 -2.34 23.39 -3.12
N ARG A 32 -1.47 22.90 -4.00
CA ARG A 32 -0.65 23.69 -4.94
C ARG A 32 -1.21 23.66 -6.37
N PHE A 33 -2.53 23.75 -6.51
CA PHE A 33 -3.23 23.78 -7.80
C PHE A 33 -2.58 24.79 -8.76
N SER A 34 -1.82 24.27 -9.73
CA SER A 34 -1.07 25.11 -10.68
C SER A 34 -1.34 24.75 -12.15
N SER A 35 -1.74 23.50 -12.46
CA SER A 35 -2.07 23.08 -13.83
C SER A 35 -2.96 21.82 -13.88
N PHE A 36 -3.63 21.59 -15.02
CA PHE A 36 -4.41 20.37 -15.26
C PHE A 36 -3.57 19.07 -15.14
N GLY A 37 -2.31 19.10 -15.62
CA GLY A 37 -1.41 17.94 -15.53
C GLY A 37 -1.09 17.55 -14.09
N SER A 38 -0.86 18.54 -13.22
CA SER A 38 -0.63 18.29 -11.79
C SER A 38 -1.85 17.68 -11.11
N THR A 39 -3.07 18.11 -11.49
CA THR A 39 -4.32 17.58 -10.91
C THR A 39 -4.52 16.10 -11.24
N VAL A 40 -4.24 15.68 -12.48
CA VAL A 40 -4.38 14.27 -12.88
C VAL A 40 -3.38 13.38 -12.14
N SER A 41 -2.12 13.82 -12.04
CA SER A 41 -1.09 13.09 -11.29
C SER A 41 -1.46 12.93 -9.82
N GLN A 42 -2.02 13.97 -9.19
CA GLN A 42 -2.50 13.92 -7.81
C GLN A 42 -3.67 12.96 -7.64
N LEU A 43 -4.63 12.96 -8.58
CA LEU A 43 -5.76 12.05 -8.54
C LEU A 43 -5.30 10.58 -8.60
N VAL A 44 -4.32 10.29 -9.45
CA VAL A 44 -3.68 8.98 -9.55
C VAL A 44 -3.02 8.61 -8.22
N GLY A 45 -2.31 9.55 -7.60
CA GLY A 45 -1.73 9.36 -6.26
C GLY A 45 -2.77 9.02 -5.20
N VAL A 46 -3.91 9.72 -5.19
CA VAL A 46 -5.01 9.43 -4.27
C VAL A 46 -5.56 8.01 -4.49
N ILE A 47 -5.83 7.64 -5.74
CA ILE A 47 -6.34 6.31 -6.08
C ILE A 47 -5.35 5.21 -5.65
N LEU A 48 -4.05 5.40 -5.93
CA LEU A 48 -3.00 4.46 -5.53
C LEU A 48 -2.89 4.33 -4.02
N GLY A 49 -2.87 5.45 -3.30
CA GLY A 49 -2.82 5.45 -1.84
C GLY A 49 -4.00 4.70 -1.22
N VAL A 50 -5.23 4.97 -1.70
CA VAL A 50 -6.43 4.24 -1.26
C VAL A 50 -6.35 2.76 -1.62
N ALA A 51 -5.89 2.41 -2.83
CA ALA A 51 -5.77 1.03 -3.25
C ALA A 51 -4.80 0.23 -2.37
N ILE A 52 -3.68 0.84 -1.96
CA ILE A 52 -2.72 0.24 -1.01
C ILE A 52 -3.39 0.04 0.36
N LEU A 53 -4.11 1.03 0.88
CA LEU A 53 -4.85 0.86 2.15
C LEU A 53 -5.86 -0.30 2.09
N LEU A 54 -6.55 -0.44 0.95
CA LEU A 54 -7.48 -1.55 0.74
C LEU A 54 -6.75 -2.89 0.62
N GLY A 55 -5.63 -2.95 -0.10
CA GLY A 55 -4.79 -4.14 -0.22
C GLY A 55 -4.28 -4.61 1.15
N SER A 56 -3.74 -3.70 1.96
CA SER A 56 -3.30 -3.97 3.32
C SER A 56 -4.46 -4.42 4.22
N LEU A 57 -5.65 -3.82 4.08
CA LEU A 57 -6.85 -4.24 4.82
C LEU A 57 -7.28 -5.67 4.46
N LEU A 58 -7.11 -6.09 3.20
CA LEU A 58 -7.38 -7.47 2.78
C LEU A 58 -6.42 -8.45 3.45
N ILE A 59 -5.15 -8.09 3.64
CA ILE A 59 -4.18 -8.89 4.40
C ILE A 59 -4.70 -9.10 5.83
N TYR A 60 -5.16 -8.04 6.50
CA TYR A 60 -5.71 -8.14 7.85
C TYR A 60 -6.99 -9.01 7.92
N ARG A 61 -7.83 -8.98 6.88
CA ARG A 61 -9.08 -9.77 6.78
C ARG A 61 -8.87 -11.24 6.39
N SER A 62 -7.69 -11.80 6.61
CA SER A 62 -7.34 -13.19 6.27
C SER A 62 -7.27 -13.50 4.77
N LYS A 63 -7.25 -12.50 3.89
CA LYS A 63 -6.97 -12.66 2.45
C LYS A 63 -5.51 -12.34 2.16
N TYR A 64 -4.62 -13.02 2.88
CA TYR A 64 -3.18 -12.76 2.96
C TYR A 64 -2.51 -12.76 1.58
N GLY A 65 -2.75 -13.80 0.77
CA GLY A 65 -2.15 -13.93 -0.57
C GLY A 65 -2.60 -12.85 -1.55
N SER A 66 -3.91 -12.61 -1.68
CA SER A 66 -4.42 -11.62 -2.64
C SER A 66 -4.09 -10.18 -2.23
N GLY A 67 -4.16 -9.87 -0.93
CA GLY A 67 -3.78 -8.55 -0.42
C GLY A 67 -2.28 -8.29 -0.56
N GLY A 68 -1.45 -9.31 -0.30
CA GLY A 68 0.00 -9.20 -0.43
C GLY A 68 0.47 -8.95 -1.87
N ILE A 69 -0.09 -9.67 -2.84
CA ILE A 69 0.21 -9.45 -4.27
C ILE A 69 -0.21 -8.03 -4.70
N LEU A 70 -1.40 -7.59 -4.28
CA LEU A 70 -1.90 -6.25 -4.57
C LEU A 70 -0.96 -5.17 -4.05
N ASP A 71 -0.55 -5.25 -2.79
CA ASP A 71 0.35 -4.26 -2.17
C ASP A 71 1.73 -4.21 -2.86
N ILE A 72 2.27 -5.35 -3.29
CA ILE A 72 3.52 -5.40 -4.08
C ILE A 72 3.33 -4.70 -5.42
N LEU A 73 2.29 -5.06 -6.18
CA LEU A 73 2.05 -4.48 -7.50
C LEU A 73 1.82 -2.97 -7.42
N LEU A 74 1.00 -2.53 -6.47
CA LEU A 74 0.71 -1.11 -6.27
C LEU A 74 1.93 -0.34 -5.78
N GLY A 75 2.75 -0.95 -4.91
CA GLY A 75 4.01 -0.37 -4.48
C GLY A 75 5.00 -0.19 -5.63
N VAL A 76 5.13 -1.18 -6.52
CA VAL A 76 5.96 -1.08 -7.74
C VAL A 76 5.45 0.02 -8.66
N VAL A 77 4.14 0.09 -8.88
CA VAL A 77 3.53 1.16 -9.69
C VAL A 77 3.82 2.54 -9.07
N ALA A 78 3.70 2.68 -7.75
CA ALA A 78 4.01 3.93 -7.05
C ALA A 78 5.46 4.38 -7.23
N LEU A 79 6.41 3.42 -7.30
CA LEU A 79 7.82 3.71 -7.59
C LEU A 79 8.05 4.15 -9.03
N ILE A 80 7.43 3.47 -9.99
CA ILE A 80 7.54 3.82 -11.42
C ILE A 80 6.99 5.22 -11.67
N LEU A 81 5.87 5.56 -11.02
CA LEU A 81 5.24 6.87 -11.13
C LEU A 81 5.91 7.95 -10.26
N GLN A 82 6.95 7.61 -9.50
CA GLN A 82 7.71 8.53 -8.64
C GLN A 82 6.82 9.32 -7.64
N LEU A 83 5.72 8.71 -7.18
CA LEU A 83 4.75 9.40 -6.34
C LEU A 83 5.27 9.59 -4.90
N ASN A 84 5.73 8.51 -4.28
CA ASN A 84 6.37 8.54 -2.97
C ASN A 84 7.22 7.28 -2.82
N SER A 85 8.55 7.42 -2.92
CA SER A 85 9.46 6.27 -2.89
C SER A 85 9.36 5.48 -1.58
N THR A 86 9.28 6.19 -0.46
CA THR A 86 9.14 5.56 0.87
C THR A 86 7.81 4.81 0.97
N GLY A 87 6.70 5.44 0.57
CA GLY A 87 5.38 4.83 0.58
C GLY A 87 5.29 3.59 -0.32
N GLY A 88 5.88 3.66 -1.51
CA GLY A 88 5.97 2.53 -2.45
C GLY A 88 6.78 1.36 -1.89
N ILE A 89 7.95 1.64 -1.29
CA ILE A 89 8.76 0.60 -0.62
C ILE A 89 7.99 -0.04 0.53
N LEU A 90 7.34 0.77 1.38
CA LEU A 90 6.55 0.25 2.50
C LEU A 90 5.39 -0.62 2.02
N ALA A 91 4.71 -0.25 0.93
CA ALA A 91 3.68 -1.08 0.32
C ALA A 91 4.25 -2.43 -0.15
N ILE A 92 5.43 -2.45 -0.79
CA ILE A 92 6.08 -3.71 -1.19
C ILE A 92 6.42 -4.57 0.04
N VAL A 93 6.99 -3.96 1.08
CA VAL A 93 7.34 -4.68 2.32
C VAL A 93 6.08 -5.24 2.98
N ALA A 94 5.01 -4.45 3.09
CA ALA A 94 3.72 -4.89 3.60
C ALA A 94 3.19 -6.09 2.81
N GLY A 95 3.30 -6.04 1.49
CA GLY A 95 2.85 -7.11 0.62
C GLY A 95 3.66 -8.39 0.80
N VAL A 96 4.99 -8.31 0.88
CA VAL A 96 5.87 -9.46 1.16
C VAL A 96 5.54 -10.10 2.51
N VAL A 97 5.38 -9.29 3.57
CA VAL A 97 4.99 -9.80 4.89
C VAL A 97 3.60 -10.45 4.85
N GLY A 98 2.67 -9.88 4.07
CA GLY A 98 1.36 -10.47 3.82
C GLY A 98 1.43 -11.84 3.13
N LEU A 99 2.32 -12.01 2.14
CA LEU A 99 2.54 -13.30 1.49
C LEU A 99 3.12 -14.35 2.44
N ILE A 100 4.11 -13.98 3.25
CA ILE A 100 4.69 -14.87 4.26
C ILE A 100 3.62 -15.34 5.26
N ALA A 101 2.71 -14.44 5.66
CA ALA A 101 1.58 -14.81 6.51
C ALA A 101 0.62 -15.83 5.85
N SER A 102 0.55 -15.85 4.50
CA SER A 102 -0.26 -16.79 3.73
C SER A 102 0.36 -18.20 3.64
N GLU A 103 1.68 -18.28 3.50
CA GLU A 103 2.41 -19.56 3.32
C GLU A 103 2.46 -20.41 4.59
N GLY A 104 2.33 -19.80 5.77
CA GLY A 104 2.26 -20.55 7.04
C GLY A 104 1.00 -21.40 7.20
N SER A 105 0.06 -21.42 6.24
CA SER A 105 -1.16 -22.23 6.31
C SER A 105 -0.90 -23.69 5.92
N PRO A 106 -1.05 -24.67 6.84
CA PRO A 106 -1.18 -26.05 6.41
C PRO A 106 -2.44 -26.14 5.55
N ARG A 107 -2.31 -26.77 4.39
CA ARG A 107 -3.45 -27.18 3.57
C ARG A 107 -4.25 -28.25 4.31
#